data_AF-A0AAJ7WLT7-F1
#
_entry.id   AF-A0AAJ7WLT7-F1
#
_cell.length_a   1.000
_cell.length_b   1.000
_cell.length_c   1.000
_cell.angle_alpha   90.00
_cell.angle_beta   90.00
_cell.angle_gamma   90.00
#
_symmetry.space_group_name_H-M   'P 1'
#
loop_
_entity.id
_entity.type
_entity.pdbx_description
1 polymer ?
#
loop_
_entity_poly.entity_id
_entity_poly.type
_entity_poly.pdbx_seq_one_letter_code
_entity_poly.pdbx_strand_id
1 'polypeptide(L)'
;MSICKAQRQQLLVAKRRIFKADSAVPSQLCWFEISKCLSQKYDPTNKALDLKAVRINEELEARGVDLVLNRKDHMDGLNKIIRENIPMITSLNLTCNDLHRLDDLAKLAQHTPSLKKLNLSTNNVGVSAVQ
;
A
#
# COMPACT_ATOMS: atom_id res chain seq x y z
N MET A 1 -26.07 8.87 -12.28
CA MET A 1 -25.24 8.92 -13.50
C MET A 1 -24.01 8.06 -13.30
N SER A 2 -24.06 6.82 -13.76
CA SER A 2 -23.02 5.82 -13.51
C SER A 2 -21.82 6.08 -14.43
N ILE A 3 -20.69 6.49 -13.86
CA ILE A 3 -19.42 6.56 -14.61
C ILE A 3 -19.00 5.12 -14.90
N CYS A 4 -18.92 4.75 -16.17
CA CYS A 4 -18.51 3.42 -16.59
C CYS A 4 -17.09 3.12 -16.06
N LYS A 5 -16.81 1.89 -15.61
CA LYS A 5 -15.52 1.51 -14.99
C LYS A 5 -14.31 1.92 -15.86
N ALA A 6 -14.46 1.90 -17.18
CA ALA A 6 -13.46 2.34 -18.14
C ALA A 6 -13.15 3.85 -18.06
N GLN A 7 -14.14 4.69 -17.81
CA GLN A 7 -14.01 6.15 -17.76
C GLN A 7 -13.39 6.61 -16.43
N ARG A 8 -13.64 5.86 -15.33
CA ARG A 8 -12.92 6.03 -14.05
C ARG A 8 -11.46 5.59 -14.17
N GLN A 9 -11.17 4.52 -14.92
CA GLN A 9 -9.80 4.08 -15.20
C GLN A 9 -9.03 5.11 -16.04
N GLN A 10 -9.66 5.72 -17.04
CA GLN A 10 -9.03 6.78 -17.85
C GLN A 10 -8.73 8.04 -17.03
N LEU A 11 -9.60 8.43 -16.11
CA LEU A 11 -9.35 9.56 -15.20
C LEU A 11 -8.18 9.26 -14.23
N LEU A 12 -8.10 8.04 -13.71
CA LEU A 12 -6.98 7.59 -12.88
C LEU A 12 -5.65 7.56 -13.64
N VAL A 13 -5.65 7.14 -14.91
CA VAL A 13 -4.45 7.15 -15.77
C VAL A 13 -4.02 8.59 -16.11
N ALA A 14 -4.98 9.50 -16.33
CA ALA A 14 -4.71 10.92 -16.54
C ALA A 14 -4.13 11.59 -15.28
N LYS A 15 -4.67 11.29 -14.09
CA LYS A 15 -4.11 11.75 -12.81
C LYS A 15 -2.71 11.18 -12.52
N ARG A 16 -2.44 9.91 -12.90
CA ARG A 16 -1.10 9.29 -12.82
C ARG A 16 -0.04 9.96 -13.70
N ARG A 17 -0.44 10.63 -14.79
CA ARG A 17 0.50 11.39 -15.65
C ARG A 17 0.91 12.73 -15.03
N ILE A 18 0.05 13.35 -14.21
CA ILE A 18 0.38 14.61 -13.51
C ILE A 18 1.33 14.35 -12.33
N PHE A 19 1.26 13.18 -11.69
CA PHE A 19 2.14 12.80 -10.56
C PHE A 19 3.50 12.21 -10.98
N LYS A 20 3.78 12.12 -12.30
CA LYS A 20 5.10 11.76 -12.83
C LYS A 20 5.95 13.02 -13.01
N ALA A 21 6.34 13.64 -11.91
CA ALA A 21 7.44 14.60 -11.91
C ALA A 21 8.20 14.48 -10.58
N ASP A 22 9.45 14.06 -10.73
CA ASP A 22 10.60 14.36 -9.89
C ASP A 22 10.77 13.76 -8.47
N SER A 23 11.85 13.00 -8.36
CA SER A 23 12.67 12.76 -7.16
C SER A 23 12.10 11.92 -6.01
N ALA A 24 12.49 10.64 -6.02
CA ALA A 24 13.00 9.77 -4.94
C ALA A 24 12.48 9.77 -3.48
N VAL A 25 11.73 10.74 -2.97
CA VAL A 25 11.11 10.65 -1.63
C VAL A 25 9.85 11.50 -1.65
N PRO A 26 8.65 10.93 -1.46
CA PRO A 26 7.47 11.77 -1.45
C PRO A 26 7.53 12.64 -0.18
N SER A 27 7.25 13.94 -0.34
CA SER A 27 7.46 14.99 0.66
C SER A 27 6.93 14.56 2.04
N GLN A 28 7.63 14.87 3.14
CA GLN A 28 7.29 14.44 4.51
C GLN A 28 5.78 14.49 4.86
N LEU A 29 5.05 15.47 4.30
CA LEU A 29 3.60 15.61 4.42
C LEU A 29 2.79 14.41 3.90
N CYS A 30 3.20 13.74 2.81
CA CYS A 30 2.43 12.62 2.26
C CYS A 30 2.46 11.37 3.17
N TRP A 31 3.58 11.16 3.87
CA TRP A 31 3.78 9.99 4.72
C TRP A 31 3.03 10.11 6.05
N PHE A 32 2.87 11.34 6.54
CA PHE A 32 1.99 11.61 7.68
C PHE A 32 0.55 11.17 7.38
N GLU A 33 0.06 11.48 6.18
CA GLU A 33 -1.30 11.12 5.77
C GLU A 33 -1.50 9.61 5.62
N ILE A 34 -0.51 8.94 5.03
CA ILE A 34 -0.50 7.47 4.96
C ILE A 34 -0.49 6.88 6.36
N SER A 35 0.38 7.34 7.25
CA SER A 35 0.47 6.84 8.63
C SER A 35 -0.86 6.98 9.39
N LYS A 36 -1.54 8.12 9.22
CA LYS A 36 -2.86 8.35 9.81
C LYS A 36 -3.92 7.38 9.28
N CYS A 37 -3.98 7.18 7.96
CA CYS A 37 -4.90 6.23 7.34
C CYS A 37 -4.62 4.78 7.80
N LEU A 38 -3.34 4.39 7.91
CA LEU A 38 -2.93 3.08 8.41
C LEU A 38 -3.36 2.88 9.86
N SER A 39 -3.25 3.92 10.70
CA SER A 39 -3.67 3.87 12.09
C SER A 39 -5.19 3.69 12.24
N GLN A 40 -5.99 4.31 11.37
CA GLN A 40 -7.45 4.13 11.36
C GLN A 40 -7.85 2.71 10.91
N LYS A 41 -7.04 2.08 10.05
CA LYS A 41 -7.24 0.71 9.56
C LYS A 41 -6.64 -0.36 10.47
N TYR A 42 -6.00 0.04 11.56
CA TYR A 42 -5.40 -0.86 12.52
C TYR A 42 -6.41 -1.24 13.60
N ASP A 43 -6.60 -2.55 13.78
CA ASP A 43 -7.36 -3.09 14.90
C ASP A 43 -6.39 -3.41 16.05
N PRO A 44 -6.46 -2.66 17.17
CA PRO A 44 -5.57 -2.89 18.33
C PRO A 44 -5.88 -4.20 19.06
N THR A 45 -7.11 -4.72 18.97
CA THR A 45 -7.54 -5.93 19.67
C THR A 45 -6.87 -7.16 19.05
N ASN A 46 -6.96 -7.27 17.73
CA ASN A 46 -6.35 -8.37 16.99
C ASN A 46 -4.92 -8.05 16.51
N LYS A 47 -4.42 -6.85 16.80
CA LYS A 47 -3.16 -6.32 16.25
C LYS A 47 -3.09 -6.56 14.73
N ALA A 48 -4.16 -6.19 14.05
CA ALA A 48 -4.39 -6.50 12.65
C ALA A 48 -4.43 -5.23 11.81
N LEU A 49 -3.71 -5.20 10.69
CA LEU A 49 -3.72 -4.07 9.77
C LEU A 49 -4.35 -4.47 8.44
N ASP A 50 -5.41 -3.77 8.04
CA ASP A 50 -6.13 -4.04 6.79
C ASP A 50 -5.81 -3.04 5.67
N LEU A 51 -4.94 -3.46 4.75
CA LEU A 51 -4.52 -2.70 3.57
C LEU A 51 -5.10 -3.27 2.29
N LYS A 52 -6.28 -3.89 2.35
CA LYS A 52 -7.00 -4.33 1.16
C LYS A 52 -7.20 -3.16 0.19
N ALA A 53 -6.73 -3.33 -1.05
CA ALA A 53 -6.87 -2.37 -2.14
C ALA A 53 -6.53 -0.93 -1.73
N VAL A 54 -5.38 -0.73 -1.05
CA VAL A 54 -5.05 0.56 -0.42
C VAL A 54 -4.95 1.71 -1.42
N ARG A 55 -4.63 1.40 -2.68
CA ARG A 55 -4.59 2.34 -3.79
C ARG A 55 -5.92 3.07 -4.04
N ILE A 56 -7.04 2.40 -3.84
CA ILE A 56 -8.37 2.96 -4.08
C ILE A 56 -9.02 3.48 -2.78
N ASN A 57 -8.21 3.70 -1.75
CA ASN A 57 -8.69 4.27 -0.50
C ASN A 57 -9.15 5.72 -0.74
N GLU A 58 -10.43 5.99 -0.42
CA GLU A 58 -11.06 7.28 -0.68
C GLU A 58 -10.45 8.42 0.15
N GLU A 59 -9.95 8.16 1.36
CA GLU A 59 -9.31 9.18 2.20
C GLU A 59 -7.96 9.61 1.64
N LEU A 60 -7.16 8.66 1.15
CA LEU A 60 -5.90 8.95 0.48
C LEU A 60 -6.14 9.66 -0.85
N GLU A 61 -7.14 9.22 -1.64
CA GLU A 61 -7.51 9.86 -2.90
C GLU A 61 -8.00 11.31 -2.68
N ALA A 62 -8.82 11.55 -1.65
CA ALA A 62 -9.30 12.88 -1.30
C ALA A 62 -8.18 13.85 -0.90
N ARG A 63 -7.08 13.33 -0.33
CA ARG A 63 -5.90 14.11 0.05
C ARG A 63 -4.85 14.19 -1.06
N GLY A 64 -5.11 13.60 -2.23
CA GLY A 64 -4.18 13.60 -3.36
C GLY A 64 -2.93 12.73 -3.13
N VAL A 65 -3.01 11.74 -2.22
CA VAL A 65 -1.92 10.83 -1.90
C VAL A 65 -2.20 9.46 -2.50
N ASP A 66 -1.25 8.87 -3.23
CA ASP A 66 -1.33 7.50 -3.74
C ASP A 66 -0.33 6.61 -2.99
N LEU A 67 -0.79 5.43 -2.52
CA LEU A 67 0.07 4.41 -1.94
C LEU A 67 0.10 3.18 -2.86
N VAL A 68 1.19 3.06 -3.61
CA VAL A 68 1.38 1.98 -4.59
C VAL A 68 2.37 0.95 -4.05
N LEU A 69 1.88 -0.10 -3.39
CA LEU A 69 2.73 -1.11 -2.73
C LEU A 69 3.62 -1.92 -3.70
N ASN A 70 3.32 -1.92 -5.00
CA ASN A 70 4.18 -2.53 -6.02
C ASN A 70 5.47 -1.71 -6.30
N ARG A 71 5.58 -0.46 -5.81
CA ARG A 71 6.80 0.34 -5.93
C ARG A 71 7.66 0.17 -4.68
N LYS A 72 8.95 -0.11 -4.88
CA LYS A 72 9.95 -0.24 -3.81
C LYS A 72 9.90 0.92 -2.80
N ASP A 73 9.88 2.16 -3.27
CA ASP A 73 9.90 3.36 -2.41
C ASP A 73 8.71 3.40 -1.44
N HIS A 74 7.52 3.05 -1.95
CA HIS A 74 6.29 3.00 -1.15
C HIS A 74 6.31 1.79 -0.21
N MET A 75 6.89 0.69 -0.65
CA MET A 75 6.99 -0.52 0.14
C MET A 75 7.97 -0.36 1.31
N ASP A 76 9.12 0.26 1.06
CA ASP A 76 10.11 0.62 2.09
C ASP A 76 9.54 1.65 3.08
N GLY A 77 8.74 2.62 2.62
CA GLY A 77 8.08 3.57 3.52
C GLY A 77 6.99 2.94 4.38
N LEU A 78 6.18 2.03 3.84
CA LEU A 78 5.23 1.25 4.65
C LEU A 78 5.97 0.38 5.67
N ASN A 79 7.07 -0.27 5.28
CA ASN A 79 7.92 -1.04 6.19
C ASN A 79 8.43 -0.17 7.34
N LYS A 80 8.84 1.08 7.05
CA LYS A 80 9.27 2.05 8.06
C LYS A 80 8.12 2.41 9.02
N ILE A 81 6.93 2.70 8.51
CA ILE A 81 5.77 3.04 9.34
C ILE A 81 5.38 1.89 10.27
N ILE A 82 5.33 0.66 9.75
CA ILE A 82 5.00 -0.52 10.57
C ILE A 82 6.08 -0.72 11.64
N ARG A 83 7.36 -0.61 11.27
CA ARG A 83 8.48 -0.75 12.21
C ARG A 83 8.42 0.30 13.33
N GLU A 84 8.11 1.55 13.02
CA GLU A 84 8.14 2.66 13.97
C GLU A 84 6.88 2.73 14.83
N ASN A 85 5.70 2.45 14.27
CA ASN A 85 4.43 2.66 14.96
C ASN A 85 3.79 1.37 15.47
N ILE A 86 3.98 0.23 14.78
CA ILE A 86 3.23 -1.01 15.06
C ILE A 86 4.13 -2.27 14.91
N PRO A 87 5.26 -2.37 15.62
CA PRO A 87 6.22 -3.47 15.44
C PRO A 87 5.66 -4.85 15.85
N MET A 88 4.61 -4.89 16.69
CA MET A 88 4.02 -6.13 17.22
C MET A 88 2.73 -6.55 16.50
N ILE A 89 2.58 -6.20 15.22
CA ILE A 89 1.48 -6.66 14.38
C ILE A 89 1.42 -8.20 14.31
N THR A 90 0.22 -8.78 14.36
CA THR A 90 0.02 -10.23 14.25
C THR A 90 -0.72 -10.65 12.99
N SER A 91 -1.42 -9.73 12.33
CA SER A 91 -2.15 -10.00 11.10
C SER A 91 -2.02 -8.85 10.11
N LEU A 92 -1.63 -9.16 8.87
CA LEU A 92 -1.51 -8.18 7.78
C LEU A 92 -2.30 -8.62 6.56
N ASN A 93 -3.18 -7.76 6.08
CA ASN A 93 -3.94 -8.00 4.86
C ASN A 93 -3.46 -7.09 3.72
N LEU A 94 -2.90 -7.67 2.67
CA LEU A 94 -2.44 -7.00 1.45
C LEU A 94 -3.26 -7.43 0.21
N THR A 95 -4.49 -7.86 0.40
CA THR A 95 -5.37 -8.30 -0.70
C THR A 95 -5.59 -7.22 -1.75
N CYS A 96 -5.58 -7.57 -3.05
CA CYS A 96 -5.86 -6.66 -4.16
C CYS A 96 -4.91 -5.44 -4.26
N ASN A 97 -3.60 -5.61 -4.14
CA ASN A 97 -2.62 -4.52 -4.24
C ASN A 97 -1.70 -4.60 -5.47
N ASP A 98 -2.01 -5.47 -6.44
CA ASP A 98 -1.22 -5.70 -7.65
C ASP A 98 0.27 -5.95 -7.35
N LEU A 99 0.58 -6.68 -6.27
CA LEU A 99 1.96 -7.03 -5.93
C LEU A 99 2.53 -8.01 -6.96
N HIS A 100 3.64 -7.64 -7.60
CA HIS A 100 4.34 -8.50 -8.56
C HIS A 100 5.61 -9.13 -7.98
N ARG A 101 6.25 -8.46 -7.01
CA ARG A 101 7.48 -8.90 -6.35
C ARG A 101 7.25 -8.96 -4.84
N LEU A 102 7.87 -9.95 -4.19
CA LEU A 102 7.81 -10.14 -2.74
C LEU A 102 9.14 -9.84 -2.03
N ASP A 103 10.22 -9.55 -2.76
CA ASP A 103 11.55 -9.31 -2.19
C ASP A 103 11.53 -8.14 -1.18
N ASP A 104 10.78 -7.09 -1.47
CA ASP A 104 10.63 -5.93 -0.59
C ASP A 104 9.78 -6.23 0.66
N LEU A 105 8.97 -7.29 0.63
CA LEU A 105 8.21 -7.79 1.79
C LEU A 105 9.09 -8.62 2.73
N ALA A 106 10.19 -9.20 2.25
CA ALA A 106 11.12 -9.94 3.11
C ALA A 106 11.72 -9.07 4.23
N LYS A 107 11.94 -7.77 3.95
CA LYS A 107 12.36 -6.79 4.96
C LYS A 107 11.31 -6.60 6.06
N LEU A 108 10.03 -6.72 5.74
CA LEU A 108 8.96 -6.60 6.74
C LEU A 108 9.01 -7.74 7.76
N ALA A 109 9.31 -8.96 7.30
CA ALA A 109 9.39 -10.13 8.17
C ALA A 109 10.46 -9.97 9.27
N GLN A 110 11.57 -9.29 8.98
CA GLN A 110 12.62 -8.98 9.96
C GLN A 110 12.14 -8.04 11.08
N HIS A 111 11.20 -7.14 10.76
CA HIS A 111 10.72 -6.11 11.69
C HIS A 111 9.38 -6.48 12.36
N THR A 112 8.74 -7.55 11.90
CA THR A 112 7.43 -8.00 12.40
C THR A 112 7.47 -9.48 12.81
N PRO A 113 8.33 -9.86 13.77
CA PRO A 113 8.48 -11.26 14.18
C PRO A 113 7.21 -11.85 14.80
N SER A 114 6.26 -10.99 15.22
CA SER A 114 4.96 -11.39 15.78
C SER A 114 3.90 -11.69 14.72
N LEU A 115 4.19 -11.49 13.43
CA LEU A 115 3.25 -11.67 12.34
C LEU A 115 2.91 -13.16 12.16
N LYS A 116 1.63 -13.51 12.34
CA LYS A 116 1.11 -14.89 12.24
C LYS A 116 0.20 -15.09 11.03
N LYS A 117 -0.47 -14.03 10.58
CA LYS A 117 -1.42 -14.06 9.46
C LYS A 117 -0.99 -13.06 8.39
N LEU A 118 -0.81 -13.54 7.17
CA LEU A 118 -0.51 -12.71 6.00
C LEU A 118 -1.46 -13.08 4.88
N ASN A 119 -2.25 -12.12 4.38
CA ASN A 119 -3.14 -12.34 3.26
C ASN A 119 -2.62 -11.62 2.01
N LEU A 120 -2.25 -12.39 0.98
CA LEU A 120 -1.77 -11.91 -0.31
C LEU A 120 -2.75 -12.19 -1.47
N SER A 121 -4.00 -12.54 -1.17
CA SER A 121 -4.98 -12.93 -2.19
C SER A 121 -5.20 -11.84 -3.24
N THR A 122 -5.53 -12.23 -4.47
CA THR A 122 -5.81 -11.29 -5.57
C THR A 122 -4.63 -10.33 -5.86
N ASN A 123 -3.41 -10.84 -5.78
CA ASN A 123 -2.20 -10.16 -6.27
C ASN A 123 -1.60 -10.93 -7.45
N ASN A 124 -0.73 -10.29 -8.23
CA ASN A 124 -0.10 -10.86 -9.42
C ASN A 124 1.30 -11.42 -9.11
N VAL A 125 1.42 -12.14 -8.00
CA VAL A 125 2.67 -12.71 -7.51
C VAL A 125 3.04 -13.93 -8.36
N GLY A 126 4.27 -13.98 -8.88
CA GLY A 126 4.77 -15.18 -9.57
C GLY A 126 4.52 -15.22 -11.07
N VAL A 127 3.94 -14.18 -11.67
CA VAL A 127 3.98 -14.02 -13.14
C VAL A 127 5.34 -13.42 -13.49
N SER A 128 6.35 -14.28 -13.66
CA SER A 128 7.52 -13.92 -14.45
C SER A 128 7.01 -13.51 -15.83
N ALA A 129 7.14 -12.23 -16.17
CA ALA A 129 6.93 -11.78 -17.53
C ALA A 129 7.88 -12.61 -18.40
N VAL A 130 7.31 -13.59 -19.11
CA VAL A 130 7.95 -14.14 -20.30
C VAL A 130 7.93 -12.96 -21.27
N GLN A 131 9.09 -12.30 -21.40
CA GLN A 131 9.32 -11.23 -22.36
C GLN A 131 9.39 -11.81 -23.77
#